data_AF-A0A376MKD7-F1
#
_entry.id   AF-A0A376MKD7-F1
#
_cell.length_a   1.000
_cell.length_b   1.000
_cell.length_c   1.000
_cell.angle_alpha   90.00
_cell.angle_beta   90.00
_cell.angle_gamma   90.00
#
_symmetry.space_group_name_H-M   'P 1'
#
loop_
_entity.id
_entity.type
_entity.pdbx_description
1 polymer ?
#
loop_
_entity_poly.entity_id
_entity_poly.type
_entity_poly.pdbx_seq_one_letter_code
_entity_poly.pdbx_strand_id
1 'polypeptide(L)' 'MSSNDALQKVKRIYNANRAGHTGALDPLATGMLPICLGEATKFSQYLLDSRQPL' A
#
# COMPACT_ATOMS: atom_id res chain seq x y z
N MET A 1 -4.86 -9.09 9.63
CA MET A 1 -5.31 -7.83 8.98
C MET A 1 -4.83 -7.90 7.55
N SER A 2 -5.72 -7.78 6.56
CA SER A 2 -5.30 -7.84 5.16
C SER A 2 -4.63 -6.52 4.73
N SER A 3 -3.86 -6.57 3.63
CA SER A 3 -3.30 -5.35 3.02
C SER A 3 -4.39 -4.36 2.60
N ASN A 4 -5.55 -4.85 2.18
CA ASN A 4 -6.71 -4.01 1.88
C ASN A 4 -7.32 -3.38 3.14
N ASP A 5 -7.38 -4.10 4.26
CA ASP A 5 -7.88 -3.54 5.53
C ASP A 5 -7.01 -2.36 5.99
N ALA A 6 -5.68 -2.50 5.87
CA ALA A 6 -4.73 -1.43 6.14
C ALA A 6 -4.94 -0.24 5.19
N LEU A 7 -5.08 -0.49 3.89
CA LEU A 7 -5.37 0.53 2.88
C LEU A 7 -6.63 1.34 3.22
N GLN A 8 -7.74 0.66 3.56
CA GLN A 8 -9.01 1.33 3.87
C GLN A 8 -8.93 2.19 5.12
N LYS A 9 -8.20 1.74 6.15
CA LYS A 9 -7.94 2.54 7.35
C LYS A 9 -7.16 3.81 7.00
N VAL A 10 -6.05 3.69 6.27
CA VAL A 10 -5.23 4.83 5.86
C VAL A 10 -6.03 5.79 4.98
N LYS A 11 -6.80 5.29 3.99
CA LYS A 11 -7.65 6.12 3.13
C LYS A 11 -8.64 6.98 3.96
N ARG A 12 -9.25 6.40 5.01
CA ARG A 12 -10.15 7.11 5.91
C ARG A 12 -9.44 8.13 6.79
N ILE A 13 -8.30 7.77 7.38
CA ILE A 13 -7.50 8.67 8.24
C ILE A 13 -7.10 9.94 7.48
N TYR A 14 -6.67 9.79 6.23
CA TYR A 14 -6.24 10.91 5.39
C TYR A 14 -7.37 11.53 4.55
N ASN A 15 -8.62 11.06 4.70
CA ASN A 15 -9.77 11.45 3.88
C ASN A 15 -9.45 11.50 2.37
N ALA A 16 -8.69 10.52 1.89
CA ALA A 16 -8.18 10.54 0.53
C ALA A 16 -9.23 10.04 -0.46
N ASN A 17 -9.43 10.76 -1.57
CA ASN A 17 -10.35 10.35 -2.63
C ASN A 17 -9.89 9.05 -3.32
N ARG A 18 -8.58 8.85 -3.45
CA ARG A 18 -7.94 7.67 -4.07
C ARG A 18 -6.77 7.19 -3.22
N ALA A 19 -6.64 5.87 -3.07
CA ALA A 19 -5.51 5.23 -2.40
C ALA A 19 -5.24 3.87 -3.06
N GLY A 20 -3.99 3.41 -3.04
CA GLY A 20 -3.58 2.07 -3.50
C GLY A 20 -2.34 1.60 -2.74
N HIS A 21 -2.07 0.29 -2.73
CA HIS A 21 -0.87 -0.29 -2.14
C HIS A 21 -0.02 -0.98 -3.22
N THR A 22 1.30 -1.06 -3.00
CA THR A 22 2.26 -1.47 -4.04
C THR A 22 2.79 -2.89 -3.83
N GLY A 23 1.99 -3.75 -3.21
CA GLY A 23 2.32 -5.14 -2.88
C GLY A 23 1.33 -5.69 -1.87
N ALA A 24 1.04 -6.98 -1.91
CA ALA A 24 0.27 -7.64 -0.86
C ALA A 24 1.26 -8.29 0.11
N LEU A 25 1.20 -7.92 1.39
CA LEU A 25 1.78 -8.74 2.44
C LEU A 25 0.83 -9.93 2.67
N ASP A 26 1.39 -11.12 2.72
CA ASP A 26 0.69 -12.28 3.29
C ASP A 26 0.16 -11.87 4.68
N PRO A 27 -1.09 -12.20 5.05
CA PRO A 27 -1.65 -11.85 6.36
C PRO A 27 -0.80 -12.27 7.57
N LEU A 28 0.08 -13.26 7.42
CA LEU A 28 1.02 -13.74 8.45
C LEU A 28 2.40 -13.06 8.37
N ALA A 29 2.71 -12.35 7.28
CA ALA A 29 3.96 -11.61 7.12
C ALA A 29 3.89 -10.24 7.79
N THR A 30 4.98 -9.87 8.46
CA THR A 30 5.20 -8.49 8.92
C THR A 30 6.21 -7.83 7.99
N GLY A 31 6.03 -6.55 7.70
CA GLY A 31 6.87 -5.84 6.73
C GLY A 31 6.32 -4.47 6.37
N MET A 32 7.01 -3.77 5.47
CA MET A 32 6.51 -2.51 4.93
C MET A 32 5.41 -2.74 3.88
N LEU A 33 4.30 -2.00 4.01
CA LEU A 33 3.24 -1.93 3.02
C LEU A 33 3.11 -0.48 2.54
N PRO A 34 3.77 -0.08 1.43
CA PRO A 34 3.67 1.27 0.92
C PRO A 34 2.23 1.57 0.48
N ILE A 35 1.66 2.64 1.02
CA ILE A 35 0.35 3.16 0.63
C ILE A 35 0.54 4.45 -0.16
N CYS A 36 0.12 4.45 -1.42
CA CYS A 36 0.08 5.62 -2.28
C CYS A 36 -1.28 6.30 -2.16
N LEU A 37 -1.28 7.63 -2.04
CA LEU A 37 -2.50 8.46 -1.96
C LEU A 37 -2.61 9.38 -3.17
N GLY A 38 -3.84 9.62 -3.65
CA GLY A 38 -4.11 10.54 -4.75
C GLY A 38 -3.30 10.23 -6.02
N GLU A 39 -2.64 11.25 -6.56
CA GLU A 39 -1.80 11.16 -7.76
C GLU A 39 -0.59 10.22 -7.59
N ALA A 40 -0.11 10.01 -6.36
CA ALA A 40 0.99 9.08 -6.09
C ALA A 40 0.65 7.64 -6.49
N THR A 41 -0.64 7.29 -6.55
CA THR A 41 -1.09 5.96 -7.01
C THR A 41 -0.71 5.66 -8.45
N LYS A 42 -0.39 6.67 -9.27
CA LYS A 42 0.11 6.47 -10.65
C LYS A 42 1.50 5.84 -10.68
N PHE A 43 2.28 6.02 -9.62
CA PHE A 43 3.66 5.51 -9.50
C PHE A 43 3.75 4.19 -8.73
N SER A 44 2.60 3.60 -8.34
CA SER A 44 2.57 2.38 -7.53
C SER A 44 3.29 1.19 -8.17
N GLN A 45 3.36 1.16 -9.51
CA GLN A 45 4.05 0.12 -10.27
C GLN A 45 5.57 0.16 -10.11
N TYR A 46 6.17 1.34 -9.91
CA TYR A 46 7.63 1.44 -9.70
C TYR A 46 8.05 0.94 -8.31
N LEU A 47 7.16 1.05 -7.33
CA LEU A 47 7.37 0.51 -5.99
C LEU A 47 7.20 -1.01 -5.93
N LEU A 48 6.43 -1.61 -6.85
CA LEU A 48 6.28 -3.07 -6.97
C LEU A 48 7.58 -3.76 -7.39
N ASP A 49 8.41 -3.10 -8.19
CA ASP A 49 9.72 -3.61 -8.65
C ASP A 49 10.82 -3.45 -7.59
N SER A 50 10.55 -2.69 -6.53
CA SER A 50 11.47 -2.45 -5.41
C SER A 50 11.42 -3.58 -4.39
N ARG A 51 11.46 -4.84 -4.83
CA ARG A 51 11.53 -5.99 -3.91
C ARG A 51 12.73 -5.79 -2.99
N GLN A 52 12.47 -5.64 -1.69
CA GLN A 52 13.51 -5.70 -0.68
C GLN A 52 14.26 -7.03 -0.88
N PRO A 53 15.57 -7.03 -1.18
CA PRO A 53 16.37 -8.22 -1.01
C PRO A 53 16.31 -8.57 0.49
N LEU A 54 16.14 -9.86 0.75
CA LEU A 54 16.15 -10.48 2.08
C LEU A 54 17.16 -9.85 3.04
#